data_AF-A0A8D8FSE7-F1
#
_entry.id   AF-A0A8D8FSE7-F1
#
_cell.length_a   1.000
_cell.length_b   1.000
_cell.length_c   1.000
_cell.angle_alpha   90.00
_cell.angle_beta   90.00
_cell.angle_gamma   90.00
#
_symmetry.space_group_name_H-M   'P 1'
#
loop_
_entity.id
_entity.type
_entity.pdbx_description
1 polymer ?
#
loop_
_entity_poly.entity_id
_entity_poly.type
_entity_poly.pdbx_seq_one_letter_code
_entity_poly.pdbx_strand_id
1 'polypeptide(L)'
;MEMEPRVAILQDLKIQSFDTIRFASYRTACKLRYVQKSTNLHLVDIWNVIEAFRENGLNTLEPQNEVSVSRLETLVSSLYHNLNKRLPPTQQVPVDSKASLLLNWLLAAYSGDNSGKIRVFSIKVALAIMCAGKMVDKLRYVFSQISDGAGQLIHWKLGDFLREVLALPAAVFESPTFHYQDALESEIFPVENKITVNDFMAALMSEPGPSCLVWLSLLHRLATV
;
A
#
# COMPACT_ATOMS: atom_id res chain seq x y z
N MET A 1 26.32 5.54 -17.24
CA MET A 1 24.96 5.38 -17.78
C MET A 1 24.04 5.36 -16.57
N GLU A 2 23.51 6.52 -16.18
CA GLU A 2 22.58 6.61 -15.06
C GLU A 2 21.35 5.78 -15.38
N MET A 3 21.05 4.84 -14.50
CA MET A 3 20.02 3.84 -14.69
C MET A 3 18.65 4.46 -14.38
N GLU A 4 17.62 4.14 -15.16
CA GLU A 4 16.27 4.61 -14.88
C GLU A 4 15.81 4.15 -13.47
N PRO A 5 15.46 5.08 -12.56
CA PRO A 5 15.12 4.74 -11.18
C PRO A 5 13.84 3.90 -11.06
N ARG A 6 13.04 3.78 -12.12
CA ARG A 6 11.82 2.95 -12.21
C ARG A 6 12.08 1.45 -11.97
N VAL A 7 13.29 0.96 -12.25
CA VAL A 7 13.61 -0.49 -12.19
C VAL A 7 14.54 -0.84 -11.01
N ALA A 8 15.03 0.15 -10.26
CA ALA A 8 16.06 -0.06 -9.23
C ALA A 8 15.61 -1.05 -8.13
N ILE A 9 14.43 -0.84 -7.53
CA ILE A 9 13.90 -1.74 -6.50
C ILE A 9 13.70 -3.15 -7.05
N LEU A 10 13.19 -3.28 -8.28
CA LEU A 10 12.90 -4.59 -8.87
C LEU A 10 14.15 -5.39 -9.18
N GLN A 11 15.23 -4.72 -9.59
CA GLN A 11 16.53 -5.35 -9.76
C GLN A 11 17.13 -5.77 -8.42
N ASP A 12 17.05 -4.91 -7.41
CA ASP A 12 17.51 -5.24 -6.06
C ASP A 12 16.80 -6.48 -5.50
N LEU A 13 15.48 -6.59 -5.70
CA LEU A 13 14.71 -7.75 -5.26
C LEU A 13 15.25 -9.07 -5.85
N LYS A 14 15.72 -9.04 -7.11
CA LYS A 14 16.35 -10.21 -7.75
C LYS A 14 17.71 -10.52 -7.11
N ILE A 15 18.51 -9.50 -6.79
CA ILE A 15 19.82 -9.66 -6.15
C ILE A 15 19.68 -10.27 -4.76
N GLN A 16 18.67 -9.85 -4.00
CA GLN A 16 18.41 -10.35 -2.64
C GLN A 16 17.97 -11.83 -2.59
N SER A 17 17.78 -12.49 -3.74
CA SER A 17 17.49 -13.92 -3.83
C SER A 17 16.27 -14.39 -3.03
N PHE A 18 15.28 -13.51 -2.84
CA PHE A 18 14.02 -13.84 -2.16
C PHE A 18 13.27 -14.99 -2.84
N ASP A 19 13.51 -15.21 -4.14
CA ASP A 19 12.90 -16.31 -4.91
C ASP A 19 13.28 -17.72 -4.41
N THR A 20 14.31 -17.82 -3.57
CA THR A 20 14.66 -19.08 -2.87
C THR A 20 13.69 -19.44 -1.75
N ILE A 21 12.89 -18.49 -1.27
CA ILE A 21 11.90 -18.72 -0.20
C ILE A 21 10.75 -19.56 -0.77
N ARG A 22 10.55 -20.76 -0.21
CA ARG A 22 9.53 -21.72 -0.65
C ARG A 22 8.08 -21.21 -0.47
N PHE A 23 7.77 -20.63 0.69
CA PHE A 23 6.42 -20.19 1.00
C PHE A 23 6.12 -18.84 0.34
N ALA A 24 5.19 -18.83 -0.63
CA ALA A 24 4.85 -17.64 -1.40
C ALA A 24 4.41 -16.47 -0.51
N SER A 25 3.57 -16.73 0.50
CA SER A 25 3.10 -15.70 1.43
C SER A 25 4.24 -15.01 2.20
N TYR A 26 5.22 -15.78 2.67
CA TYR A 26 6.40 -15.25 3.36
C TYR A 26 7.34 -14.53 2.39
N ARG A 27 7.54 -15.09 1.19
CA ARG A 27 8.35 -14.47 0.13
C ARG A 27 7.80 -13.11 -0.27
N THR A 28 6.49 -13.01 -0.55
CA THR A 28 5.81 -11.74 -0.84
C THR A 28 6.00 -10.74 0.30
N ALA A 29 5.81 -11.17 1.55
CA ALA A 29 5.99 -10.32 2.72
C ALA A 29 7.45 -9.81 2.85
N CYS A 30 8.45 -10.67 2.63
CA CYS A 30 9.87 -10.28 2.64
C CYS A 30 10.21 -9.28 1.53
N LYS A 31 9.73 -9.52 0.30
CA LYS A 31 9.92 -8.60 -0.83
C LYS A 31 9.28 -7.24 -0.54
N LEU A 32 8.03 -7.21 -0.08
CA LEU A 32 7.36 -5.95 0.29
C LEU A 32 8.03 -5.27 1.48
N ARG A 33 8.54 -6.01 2.46
CA ARG A 33 9.33 -5.46 3.57
C ARG A 33 10.63 -4.82 3.06
N TYR A 34 11.28 -5.41 2.06
CA TYR A 34 12.45 -4.80 1.41
C TYR A 34 12.08 -3.48 0.74
N VAL A 35 10.98 -3.44 -0.02
CA VAL A 35 10.46 -2.18 -0.61
C VAL A 35 10.21 -1.14 0.47
N GLN A 36 9.48 -1.51 1.53
CA GLN A 36 9.14 -0.64 2.65
C GLN A 36 10.38 -0.05 3.35
N LYS A 37 11.45 -0.84 3.49
CA LYS A 37 12.73 -0.39 4.03
C LYS A 37 13.46 0.54 3.06
N SER A 38 13.54 0.15 1.80
CA SER A 38 14.23 0.92 0.76
C SER A 38 13.63 2.31 0.56
N THR A 39 12.30 2.41 0.60
CA THR A 39 11.55 3.68 0.50
C THR A 39 11.39 4.39 1.83
N ASN A 40 11.91 3.90 2.96
CA ASN A 40 11.68 4.53 4.27
C ASN A 40 10.21 4.63 4.72
N LEU A 41 9.27 3.94 4.08
CA LEU A 41 7.86 3.89 4.54
C LEU A 41 7.70 3.22 5.91
N HIS A 42 8.68 2.43 6.34
CA HIS A 42 8.75 1.88 7.69
C HIS A 42 8.99 2.94 8.79
N LEU A 43 9.25 4.20 8.43
CA LEU A 43 9.35 5.34 9.36
C LEU A 43 8.10 6.25 9.30
N VAL A 44 7.24 6.06 8.31
CA VAL A 44 6.04 6.87 8.07
C VAL A 44 4.87 6.20 8.78
N ASP A 45 4.15 6.91 9.64
CA ASP A 45 2.93 6.37 10.27
C ASP A 45 1.67 6.70 9.44
N ILE A 46 0.51 6.15 9.83
CA ILE A 46 -0.75 6.41 9.09
C ILE A 46 -1.18 7.89 9.18
N TRP A 47 -0.84 8.60 10.25
CA TRP A 47 -1.17 10.01 10.40
C TRP A 47 -0.39 10.88 9.43
N ASN A 48 0.88 10.56 9.18
CA ASN A 48 1.66 11.20 8.12
C ASN A 48 0.99 11.07 6.77
N VAL A 49 0.52 9.87 6.45
CA VAL A 49 -0.14 9.61 5.18
C VAL A 49 -1.39 10.48 5.08
N ILE A 50 -2.25 10.45 6.10
CA ILE A 50 -3.49 11.24 6.13
C ILE A 50 -3.21 12.75 5.96
N GLU A 51 -2.26 13.29 6.73
CA GLU A 51 -1.94 14.71 6.66
C GLU A 51 -1.29 15.10 5.32
N ALA A 52 -0.44 14.25 4.73
CA ALA A 52 0.10 14.51 3.40
C ALA A 52 -1.02 14.59 2.33
N PHE A 53 -2.03 13.70 2.38
CA PHE A 53 -3.19 13.80 1.50
C PHE A 53 -4.00 15.07 1.72
N ARG A 54 -4.11 15.53 2.98
CA ARG A 54 -4.85 16.75 3.35
C ARG A 54 -4.17 18.02 2.86
N GLU A 55 -2.87 18.15 3.10
CA GLU A 55 -2.07 19.31 2.69
C GLU A 55 -2.03 19.48 1.16
N ASN A 56 -2.10 18.37 0.41
CA ASN A 56 -2.12 18.36 -1.05
C ASN A 56 -3.54 18.42 -1.66
N GLY A 57 -4.58 18.56 -0.82
CA GLY A 57 -5.98 18.60 -1.25
C GLY A 57 -6.44 17.34 -2.01
N LEU A 58 -5.83 16.20 -1.73
CA LEU A 58 -6.17 14.90 -2.33
C LEU A 58 -7.19 14.13 -1.48
N ASN A 59 -7.40 14.54 -0.23
CA ASN A 59 -8.38 13.93 0.66
C ASN A 59 -9.83 14.20 0.23
N THR A 60 -10.08 15.31 -0.46
CA THR A 60 -11.41 15.73 -0.93
C THR A 60 -11.75 15.25 -2.34
N LEU A 61 -10.77 14.70 -3.06
CA LEU A 61 -11.00 14.15 -4.40
C LEU A 61 -11.74 12.82 -4.32
N GLU A 62 -12.57 12.56 -5.34
CA GLU A 62 -13.21 11.27 -5.46
C GLU A 62 -12.16 10.16 -5.63
N PRO A 63 -12.38 8.96 -5.05
CA PRO A 63 -11.42 7.86 -5.13
C PRO A 63 -10.98 7.49 -6.55
N GLN A 64 -11.86 7.66 -7.54
CA GLN A 64 -11.61 7.32 -8.95
C GLN A 64 -10.82 8.38 -9.71
N ASN A 65 -10.65 9.58 -9.16
CA ASN A 65 -9.87 10.62 -9.83
C ASN A 65 -8.41 10.20 -9.96
N GLU A 66 -7.81 10.53 -11.10
CA GLU A 66 -6.41 10.28 -11.38
C GLU A 66 -5.54 11.49 -11.05
N VAL A 67 -4.30 11.21 -10.65
CA VAL A 67 -3.27 12.18 -10.30
C VAL A 67 -2.10 12.06 -11.26
N SER A 68 -1.57 13.18 -11.74
CA SER A 68 -0.38 13.23 -12.59
C SER A 68 0.90 12.87 -11.82
N VAL A 69 1.95 12.46 -12.53
CA VAL A 69 3.29 12.26 -11.95
C VAL A 69 3.74 13.45 -11.09
N SER A 70 3.61 14.68 -11.58
CA SER A 70 4.03 15.89 -10.84
C SER A 70 3.29 16.09 -9.51
N ARG A 71 1.99 15.80 -9.48
CA ARG A 71 1.19 15.94 -8.26
C ARG A 71 1.44 14.78 -7.30
N LEU A 72 1.75 13.58 -7.80
CA LEU A 72 2.22 12.46 -6.98
C LEU A 72 3.60 12.73 -6.38
N GLU A 73 4.53 13.28 -7.16
CA GLU A 73 5.85 13.70 -6.69
C GLU A 73 5.72 14.72 -5.54
N THR A 74 4.86 15.73 -5.70
CA THR A 74 4.58 16.72 -4.66
C THR A 74 4.06 16.08 -3.37
N LEU A 75 3.09 15.15 -3.48
CA LEU A 75 2.55 14.40 -2.35
C LEU A 75 3.66 13.63 -1.63
N VAL A 76 4.46 12.86 -2.36
CA VAL A 76 5.49 12.00 -1.77
C VAL A 76 6.61 12.84 -1.15
N SER A 77 7.02 13.95 -1.78
CA SER A 77 8.00 14.87 -1.20
C SER A 77 7.47 15.49 0.10
N SER A 78 6.21 15.95 0.13
CA SER A 78 5.60 16.47 1.36
C SER A 78 5.56 15.44 2.49
N LEU A 79 5.34 14.16 2.16
CA LEU A 79 5.32 13.07 3.12
C LEU A 79 6.65 12.97 3.88
N TYR A 80 7.77 12.97 3.15
CA TYR A 80 9.10 12.89 3.76
C TYR A 80 9.56 14.20 4.40
N HIS A 81 9.19 15.36 3.86
CA HIS A 81 9.44 16.63 4.54
C HIS A 81 8.73 16.68 5.90
N ASN A 82 7.47 16.25 5.97
CA ASN A 82 6.72 16.19 7.23
C ASN A 82 7.24 15.11 8.18
N LEU A 83 7.77 14.01 7.65
CA LEU A 83 8.52 13.04 8.45
C LEU A 83 9.75 13.70 9.11
N ASN A 84 10.59 14.38 8.32
CA ASN A 84 11.83 15.00 8.81
C ASN A 84 11.60 16.11 9.83
N LYS A 85 10.46 16.82 9.80
CA LYS A 85 10.07 17.79 10.85
C LYS A 85 9.93 17.15 12.24
N ARG A 86 9.66 15.83 12.31
CA ARG A 86 9.42 15.11 13.57
C ARG A 86 10.60 14.21 13.97
N LEU A 87 11.53 13.95 13.06
CA LEU A 87 12.72 13.14 13.33
C LEU A 87 13.87 14.01 13.89
N PRO A 88 14.71 13.47 14.79
CA PRO A 88 15.98 14.08 15.15
C PRO A 88 16.84 14.34 13.90
N PRO A 89 17.66 15.41 13.86
CA PRO A 89 18.50 15.73 12.69
C PRO A 89 19.37 14.57 12.19
N THR A 90 19.87 13.74 13.10
CA THR A 90 20.70 12.55 12.78
C THR A 90 19.94 11.39 12.16
N GLN A 91 18.60 11.42 12.19
CA GLN A 91 17.72 10.37 11.67
C GLN A 91 16.93 10.84 10.45
N GLN A 92 17.11 12.09 10.01
CA GLN A 92 16.42 12.61 8.83
C GLN A 92 16.78 11.83 7.57
N VAL A 93 15.78 11.68 6.70
CA VAL A 93 15.90 10.92 5.45
C VAL A 93 16.19 11.86 4.28
N PRO A 94 16.95 11.43 3.26
CA PRO A 94 17.19 12.24 2.06
C PRO A 94 15.92 12.30 1.21
N VAL A 95 15.18 13.42 1.32
CA VAL A 95 13.82 13.56 0.75
C VAL A 95 13.80 13.28 -0.74
N ASP A 96 14.64 13.96 -1.54
CA ASP A 96 14.60 13.83 -3.02
C ASP A 96 14.82 12.39 -3.48
N SER A 97 15.82 11.72 -2.90
CA SER A 97 16.13 10.32 -3.23
C SER A 97 15.01 9.37 -2.84
N LYS A 98 14.46 9.49 -1.62
CA LYS A 98 13.39 8.61 -1.15
C LYS A 98 12.05 8.88 -1.82
N ALA A 99 11.77 10.14 -2.13
CA ALA A 99 10.58 10.53 -2.85
C ALA A 99 10.59 10.00 -4.29
N SER A 100 11.70 10.18 -5.00
CA SER A 100 11.87 9.61 -6.34
C SER A 100 11.74 8.09 -6.33
N LEU A 101 12.35 7.42 -5.36
CA LEU A 101 12.28 5.96 -5.25
C LEU A 101 10.84 5.45 -5.00
N LEU A 102 10.10 6.10 -4.10
CA LEU A 102 8.71 5.75 -3.83
C LEU A 102 7.78 6.08 -5.00
N LEU A 103 7.94 7.25 -5.63
CA LEU A 103 7.19 7.65 -6.83
C LEU A 103 7.30 6.59 -7.92
N ASN A 104 8.53 6.19 -8.22
CA ASN A 104 8.83 5.19 -9.25
C ASN A 104 8.19 3.83 -8.95
N TRP A 105 8.23 3.40 -7.69
CA TRP A 105 7.59 2.16 -7.28
C TRP A 105 6.06 2.21 -7.40
N LEU A 106 5.43 3.32 -7.01
CA LEU A 106 3.98 3.50 -7.18
C LEU A 106 3.59 3.50 -8.66
N LEU A 107 4.36 4.15 -9.53
CA LEU A 107 4.16 4.13 -10.98
C LEU A 107 4.34 2.74 -11.59
N ALA A 108 5.27 1.94 -11.06
CA ALA A 108 5.44 0.55 -11.49
C ALA A 108 4.27 -0.34 -11.03
N ALA A 109 3.72 -0.09 -9.85
CA ALA A 109 2.62 -0.87 -9.30
C ALA A 109 1.26 -0.55 -9.94
N TYR A 110 1.01 0.73 -10.29
CA TYR A 110 -0.35 1.19 -10.64
C TYR A 110 -0.49 1.87 -12.01
N SER A 111 0.59 2.28 -12.68
CA SER A 111 0.52 2.88 -14.03
C SER A 111 0.93 1.87 -15.10
N GLY A 112 0.12 0.81 -15.24
CA GLY A 112 0.36 -0.32 -16.15
C GLY A 112 0.25 0.04 -17.64
N ASP A 113 -0.46 1.12 -17.97
CA ASP A 113 -0.63 1.64 -19.34
C ASP A 113 0.43 2.69 -19.73
N ASN A 114 1.39 2.97 -18.84
CA ASN A 114 2.37 4.05 -18.99
C ASN A 114 1.75 5.45 -19.20
N SER A 115 0.50 5.66 -18.79
CA SER A 115 -0.15 6.99 -18.84
C SER A 115 0.52 8.02 -17.91
N GLY A 116 1.30 7.55 -16.92
CA GLY A 116 1.84 8.41 -15.87
C GLY A 116 0.77 8.94 -14.92
N LYS A 117 -0.40 8.29 -14.88
CA LYS A 117 -1.52 8.62 -14.02
C LYS A 117 -1.85 7.45 -13.10
N ILE A 118 -2.25 7.78 -11.87
CA ILE A 118 -2.66 6.80 -10.86
C ILE A 118 -3.90 7.33 -10.13
N ARG A 119 -4.85 6.45 -9.83
CA ARG A 119 -6.04 6.82 -9.03
C ARG A 119 -5.64 7.24 -7.61
N VAL A 120 -6.33 8.25 -7.07
CA VAL A 120 -6.17 8.69 -5.68
C VAL A 120 -6.33 7.50 -4.72
N PHE A 121 -7.30 6.63 -4.98
CA PHE A 121 -7.55 5.44 -4.17
C PHE A 121 -6.36 4.46 -4.14
N SER A 122 -5.75 4.18 -5.29
CA SER A 122 -4.55 3.34 -5.40
C SER A 122 -3.42 3.85 -4.51
N ILE A 123 -3.16 5.16 -4.55
CA ILE A 123 -2.10 5.78 -3.74
C ILE A 123 -2.44 5.66 -2.25
N LYS A 124 -3.70 5.90 -1.85
CA LYS A 124 -4.16 5.77 -0.46
C LYS A 124 -3.97 4.34 0.05
N VAL A 125 -4.38 3.33 -0.72
CA VAL A 125 -4.24 1.91 -0.36
C VAL A 125 -2.76 1.53 -0.24
N ALA A 126 -1.95 1.87 -1.23
CA ALA A 126 -0.52 1.56 -1.21
C ALA A 126 0.18 2.14 0.02
N LEU A 127 -0.02 3.44 0.28
CA LEU A 127 0.63 4.11 1.41
C LEU A 127 0.09 3.63 2.76
N ALA A 128 -1.21 3.38 2.90
CA ALA A 128 -1.79 2.88 4.14
C ALA A 128 -1.30 1.47 4.50
N ILE A 129 -1.17 0.59 3.50
CA ILE A 129 -0.69 -0.79 3.72
C ILE A 129 0.81 -0.79 4.05
N MET A 130 1.59 -0.01 3.30
CA MET A 130 3.05 0.01 3.38
C MET A 130 3.63 0.92 4.46
N CYS A 131 2.87 1.84 5.06
CA CYS A 131 3.39 2.66 6.17
C CYS A 131 3.72 1.80 7.41
N ALA A 132 4.34 2.36 8.43
CA ALA A 132 4.49 1.74 9.75
C ALA A 132 3.26 1.96 10.63
N GLY A 133 3.29 1.41 11.84
CA GLY A 133 2.21 1.53 12.83
C GLY A 133 1.34 0.28 12.92
N LYS A 134 0.36 0.34 13.83
CA LYS A 134 -0.52 -0.78 14.17
C LYS A 134 -1.41 -1.15 12.98
N MET A 135 -1.56 -2.46 12.73
CA MET A 135 -2.46 -2.95 11.68
C MET A 135 -3.88 -2.38 11.83
N VAL A 136 -4.38 -2.32 13.06
CA VAL A 136 -5.72 -1.82 13.39
C VAL A 136 -5.96 -0.40 12.84
N ASP A 137 -5.00 0.51 13.02
CA ASP A 137 -5.18 1.91 12.60
C ASP A 137 -5.19 2.04 11.07
N LYS A 138 -4.37 1.24 10.40
CA LYS A 138 -4.33 1.16 8.93
C LYS A 138 -5.62 0.58 8.36
N LEU A 139 -6.12 -0.51 8.94
CA LEU A 139 -7.36 -1.15 8.50
C LEU A 139 -8.58 -0.26 8.76
N ARG A 140 -8.60 0.51 9.85
CA ARG A 140 -9.63 1.55 10.07
C ARG A 140 -9.58 2.63 9.00
N TYR A 141 -8.39 3.10 8.65
CA TYR A 141 -8.24 4.08 7.57
C TYR A 141 -8.74 3.50 6.24
N VAL A 142 -8.33 2.29 5.87
CA VAL A 142 -8.82 1.60 4.66
C VAL A 142 -10.34 1.47 4.70
N PHE A 143 -10.91 0.99 5.81
CA PHE A 143 -12.36 0.83 5.96
C PHE A 143 -13.11 2.15 5.74
N SER A 144 -12.59 3.27 6.24
CA SER A 144 -13.17 4.60 6.02
C SER A 144 -13.24 5.01 4.55
N GLN A 145 -12.41 4.43 3.68
CA GLN A 145 -12.44 4.70 2.25
C GLN A 145 -13.49 3.84 1.52
N ILE A 146 -13.84 2.68 2.08
CA ILE A 146 -14.72 1.68 1.47
C ILE A 146 -16.09 1.53 2.15
N SER A 147 -16.36 2.31 3.20
CA SER A 147 -17.65 2.33 3.89
C SER A 147 -18.56 3.47 3.40
N ASP A 148 -19.83 3.38 3.78
CA ASP A 148 -20.81 4.46 3.67
C ASP A 148 -20.80 5.35 4.93
N GLY A 149 -21.67 6.37 4.93
CA GLY A 149 -21.84 7.29 6.07
C GLY A 149 -22.49 6.64 7.31
N ALA A 150 -23.05 5.45 7.19
CA ALA A 150 -23.60 4.67 8.30
C ALA A 150 -22.56 3.69 8.89
N GLY A 151 -21.31 3.73 8.42
CA GLY A 151 -20.24 2.85 8.88
C GLY A 151 -20.37 1.42 8.39
N GLN A 152 -21.09 1.19 7.28
CA GLN A 152 -21.25 -0.11 6.65
C GLN A 152 -20.36 -0.21 5.42
N LEU A 153 -19.75 -1.38 5.23
CA LEU A 153 -18.97 -1.68 4.02
C LEU A 153 -19.82 -1.53 2.75
N ILE A 154 -19.27 -0.86 1.74
CA ILE A 154 -19.85 -0.83 0.40
C ILE A 154 -19.17 -1.93 -0.42
N HIS A 155 -19.94 -2.94 -0.82
CA HIS A 155 -19.40 -4.19 -1.39
C HIS A 155 -18.56 -3.98 -2.67
N TRP A 156 -19.02 -3.16 -3.62
CA TRP A 156 -18.21 -2.87 -4.83
C TRP A 156 -16.90 -2.13 -4.52
N LYS A 157 -16.88 -1.31 -3.45
CA LYS A 157 -15.64 -0.65 -3.00
C LYS A 157 -14.65 -1.64 -2.37
N LEU A 158 -15.14 -2.73 -1.78
CA LEU A 158 -14.28 -3.83 -1.36
C LEU A 158 -13.61 -4.49 -2.57
N GLY A 159 -14.36 -4.76 -3.63
CA GLY A 159 -13.79 -5.28 -4.89
C GLY A 159 -12.69 -4.36 -5.43
N ASP A 160 -12.94 -3.04 -5.45
CA ASP A 160 -11.92 -2.07 -5.82
C ASP A 160 -10.71 -2.10 -4.87
N PHE A 161 -10.91 -2.16 -3.55
CA PHE A 161 -9.81 -2.29 -2.59
C PHE A 161 -8.98 -3.54 -2.84
N LEU A 162 -9.62 -4.69 -3.11
CA LEU A 162 -8.93 -5.95 -3.36
C LEU A 162 -8.07 -5.88 -4.62
N ARG A 163 -8.53 -5.23 -5.69
CA ARG A 163 -7.72 -4.97 -6.88
C ARG A 163 -6.49 -4.11 -6.55
N GLU A 164 -6.67 -3.04 -5.79
CA GLU A 164 -5.57 -2.15 -5.42
C GLU A 164 -4.54 -2.83 -4.51
N VAL A 165 -4.99 -3.51 -3.44
CA VAL A 165 -4.06 -4.14 -2.50
C VAL A 165 -3.32 -5.32 -3.12
N LEU A 166 -3.93 -6.05 -4.06
CA LEU A 166 -3.30 -7.16 -4.77
C LEU A 166 -2.34 -6.70 -5.88
N ALA A 167 -2.39 -5.43 -6.28
CA ALA A 167 -1.36 -4.83 -7.13
C ALA A 167 0.01 -4.77 -6.42
N LEU A 168 0.04 -4.75 -5.07
CA LEU A 168 1.29 -4.72 -4.31
C LEU A 168 2.11 -6.02 -4.46
N PRO A 169 1.54 -7.23 -4.23
CA PRO A 169 2.19 -8.49 -4.61
C PRO A 169 2.57 -8.56 -6.08
N ALA A 170 1.70 -8.08 -6.98
CA ALA A 170 1.99 -8.07 -8.43
C ALA A 170 3.25 -7.23 -8.74
N ALA A 171 3.40 -6.07 -8.08
CA ALA A 171 4.55 -5.19 -8.21
C ALA A 171 5.87 -5.79 -7.69
N VAL A 172 5.84 -6.94 -7.01
CA VAL A 172 7.02 -7.71 -6.60
C VAL A 172 7.07 -9.11 -7.25
N PHE A 173 6.34 -9.27 -8.37
CA PHE A 173 6.26 -10.47 -9.21
C PHE A 173 5.63 -11.69 -8.52
N GLU A 174 4.66 -11.46 -7.64
CA GLU A 174 3.94 -12.52 -6.91
C GLU A 174 2.48 -12.69 -7.38
N SER A 175 2.12 -12.07 -8.51
CA SER A 175 0.78 -12.19 -9.11
C SER A 175 0.36 -13.61 -9.50
N PRO A 176 1.25 -14.57 -9.83
CA PRO A 176 0.80 -15.95 -10.07
C PRO A 176 0.18 -16.63 -8.84
N THR A 177 0.47 -16.14 -7.62
CA THR A 177 -0.12 -16.65 -6.37
C THR A 177 -1.16 -15.70 -5.78
N PHE A 178 -0.88 -14.39 -5.80
CA PHE A 178 -1.75 -13.38 -5.21
C PHE A 178 -2.23 -12.43 -6.30
N HIS A 179 -3.39 -12.74 -6.86
CA HIS A 179 -4.06 -11.90 -7.84
C HIS A 179 -5.54 -11.77 -7.51
N TYR A 180 -6.16 -10.72 -8.04
CA TYR A 180 -7.59 -10.56 -7.94
C TYR A 180 -8.30 -11.62 -8.79
N GLN A 181 -9.43 -12.13 -8.28
CA GLN A 181 -10.35 -13.02 -8.97
C GLN A 181 -11.75 -12.44 -8.80
N ASP A 182 -12.61 -12.60 -9.80
CA ASP A 182 -13.99 -12.16 -9.70
C ASP A 182 -14.68 -12.83 -8.51
N ALA A 183 -15.57 -12.10 -7.83
CA ALA A 183 -16.30 -12.53 -6.64
C ALA A 183 -15.48 -12.71 -5.35
N LEU A 184 -14.18 -12.40 -5.33
CA LEU A 184 -13.36 -12.47 -4.12
C LEU A 184 -13.94 -11.64 -2.96
N GLU A 185 -14.51 -10.47 -3.25
CA GLU A 185 -15.22 -9.66 -2.27
C GLU A 185 -16.41 -10.39 -1.63
N SER A 186 -17.14 -11.22 -2.38
CA SER A 186 -18.27 -12.02 -1.91
C SER A 186 -17.83 -13.24 -1.11
N GLU A 187 -16.67 -13.82 -1.44
CA GLU A 187 -16.06 -14.91 -0.67
C GLU A 187 -15.59 -14.44 0.70
N ILE A 188 -14.99 -13.26 0.78
CA ILE A 188 -14.53 -12.69 2.06
C ILE A 188 -15.72 -12.19 2.87
N PHE A 189 -16.65 -11.47 2.23
CA PHE A 189 -17.85 -10.93 2.87
C PHE A 189 -19.08 -11.13 1.97
N PRO A 190 -19.98 -12.06 2.33
CA PRO A 190 -21.24 -12.23 1.61
C PRO A 190 -22.05 -10.94 1.53
N VAL A 191 -22.67 -10.68 0.38
CA VAL A 191 -23.31 -9.39 0.03
C VAL A 191 -24.48 -9.05 0.95
N GLU A 192 -25.16 -10.08 1.45
CA GLU A 192 -26.29 -10.00 2.37
C GLU A 192 -25.89 -9.52 3.77
N ASN A 193 -24.61 -9.59 4.12
CA ASN A 193 -24.13 -9.25 5.45
C ASN A 193 -23.84 -7.74 5.58
N LYS A 194 -24.31 -7.17 6.68
CA LYS A 194 -23.92 -5.82 7.12
C LYS A 194 -22.58 -5.90 7.83
N ILE A 195 -21.53 -5.42 7.17
CA ILE A 195 -20.16 -5.50 7.68
C ILE A 195 -19.75 -4.16 8.28
N THR A 196 -19.44 -4.16 9.57
CA THR A 196 -18.87 -3.01 10.28
C THR A 196 -17.35 -3.01 10.23
N VAL A 197 -16.74 -1.93 10.71
CA VAL A 197 -15.27 -1.86 10.82
C VAL A 197 -14.68 -2.96 11.69
N ASN A 198 -15.40 -3.39 12.74
CA ASN A 198 -14.94 -4.43 13.64
C ASN A 198 -14.96 -5.80 12.96
N ASP A 199 -16.00 -6.10 12.19
CA ASP A 199 -16.11 -7.32 11.40
C ASP A 199 -15.01 -7.38 10.33
N PHE A 200 -14.78 -6.25 9.65
CA PHE A 200 -13.69 -6.10 8.67
C PHE A 200 -12.32 -6.41 9.28
N MET A 201 -12.01 -5.76 10.41
CA MET A 201 -10.73 -5.98 11.09
C MET A 201 -10.61 -7.42 11.61
N ALA A 202 -11.67 -7.99 12.18
CA ALA A 202 -11.68 -9.34 12.70
C ALA A 202 -11.36 -10.37 11.60
N ALA A 203 -11.98 -10.24 10.43
CA ALA A 203 -11.71 -11.13 9.31
C ALA A 203 -10.28 -11.00 8.78
N LEU A 204 -9.82 -9.77 8.50
CA LEU A 204 -8.50 -9.55 7.90
C LEU A 204 -7.33 -9.85 8.87
N MET A 205 -7.56 -9.78 10.18
CA MET A 205 -6.56 -10.07 11.20
C MET A 205 -6.64 -11.51 11.74
N SER A 206 -7.60 -12.31 11.27
CA SER A 206 -7.73 -13.71 11.69
C SER A 206 -6.55 -14.57 11.21
N GLU A 207 -6.35 -15.73 11.86
CA GLU A 207 -5.37 -16.73 11.43
C GLU A 207 -6.07 -18.09 11.20
N PRO A 208 -6.15 -18.58 9.93
CA PRO A 208 -5.76 -17.90 8.70
C PRO A 208 -6.79 -16.84 8.27
N GLY A 209 -6.32 -15.66 7.85
CA GLY A 209 -7.13 -14.64 7.19
C GLY A 209 -7.44 -15.01 5.73
N PRO A 210 -8.05 -14.09 4.95
CA PRO A 210 -8.31 -14.31 3.53
C PRO A 210 -7.06 -14.78 2.78
N SER A 211 -7.19 -15.86 2.01
CA SER A 211 -6.06 -16.52 1.34
C SER A 211 -5.28 -15.58 0.42
N CYS A 212 -5.99 -14.69 -0.28
CA CYS A 212 -5.43 -13.65 -1.13
C CYS A 212 -4.64 -12.57 -0.36
N LEU A 213 -4.86 -12.41 0.94
CA LEU A 213 -4.26 -11.37 1.79
C LEU A 213 -3.36 -11.93 2.90
N VAL A 214 -3.09 -13.23 2.95
CA VAL A 214 -2.26 -13.85 4.01
C VAL A 214 -0.85 -13.22 4.12
N TRP A 215 -0.31 -12.68 3.03
CA TRP A 215 0.96 -11.95 3.00
C TRP A 215 0.92 -10.63 3.80
N LEU A 216 -0.25 -10.01 3.96
CA LEU A 216 -0.43 -8.75 4.67
C LEU A 216 -0.15 -8.90 6.16
N SER A 217 -0.69 -9.95 6.78
CA SER A 217 -0.44 -10.28 8.20
C SER A 217 1.03 -10.65 8.43
N LEU A 218 1.65 -11.36 7.48
CA LEU A 218 3.08 -11.69 7.54
C LEU A 218 3.97 -10.44 7.40
N LEU A 219 3.66 -9.53 6.49
CA LEU A 219 4.36 -8.26 6.34
C LEU A 219 4.35 -7.47 7.65
N HIS A 220 3.20 -7.42 8.32
CA HIS A 220 3.10 -6.74 9.61
C HIS A 220 3.95 -7.41 10.70
N ARG A 221 3.94 -8.75 10.79
CA ARG A 221 4.80 -9.50 11.73
C ARG A 221 6.29 -9.26 11.47
N LEU A 222 6.72 -9.22 10.21
CA LEU A 222 8.10 -8.88 9.83
C LEU A 222 8.50 -7.44 10.16
N ALA A 223 7.54 -6.57 10.44
CA ALA A 223 7.80 -5.19 10.84
C ALA A 223 7.92 -5.02 12.37
N THR A 224 7.37 -5.96 13.14
CA THR A 224 7.42 -5.96 14.61
C THR A 224 8.62 -6.72 15.18
N VAL A 225 9.31 -7.49 14.35
CA VAL A 225 10.58 -8.19 14.65
C VAL A 225 11.75 -7.33 14.18
#